data_AF-A0A0B8QIY9-F1
#
_entry.id   AF-A0A0B8QIY9-F1
#
_cell.length_a   1.000
_cell.length_b   1.000
_cell.length_c   1.000
_cell.angle_alpha   90.00
_cell.angle_beta   90.00
_cell.angle_gamma   90.00
#
_symmetry.space_group_name_H-M   'P 1'
#
loop_
_entity.id
_entity.type
_entity.pdbx_description
1 polymer ?
#
loop_
_entity_poly.entity_id
_entity_poly.type
_entity_poly.pdbx_seq_one_letter_code
_entity_poly.pdbx_strand_id
1 'polypeptide(L)'
;MNPTQAQRALTQVLESVTLPKLTKKDQQVFEKRLEQTFPSLVSKLYQLYGEQYDFFFHLQKLVLTLANAFASRKRKLKNRDELRLKNPTWYRSEKMLGMAVYVDLFAGDLNGLKEKIPYLKSLGINYLHLMPLYKSLRVTVMAVTRFLTIAL
;
A
#
# COMPACT_ATOMS: atom_id res chain seq x y z
N MET A 1 24.65 -1.72 5.57
CA MET A 1 24.42 -0.97 6.83
C MET A 1 24.07 -1.96 7.93
N ASN A 2 24.71 -1.87 9.09
CA ASN A 2 24.44 -2.80 10.21
C ASN A 2 23.19 -2.36 11.00
N PRO A 3 22.50 -3.28 11.72
CA PRO A 3 21.26 -2.96 12.45
C PRO A 3 21.40 -1.79 13.45
N THR A 4 22.54 -1.69 14.13
CA THR A 4 22.84 -0.60 15.07
C THR A 4 22.95 0.76 14.38
N GLN A 5 23.50 0.81 13.16
CA GLN A 5 23.58 2.04 12.35
C GLN A 5 22.18 2.45 11.89
N ALA A 6 21.35 1.47 11.51
CA ALA A 6 19.97 1.72 11.11
C ALA A 6 19.13 2.31 12.25
N GLN A 7 19.35 1.82 13.48
CA GLN A 7 18.67 2.35 14.67
C GLN A 7 19.11 3.79 14.98
N ARG A 8 20.42 4.09 14.86
CA ARG A 8 20.93 5.47 15.02
C ARG A 8 20.34 6.41 13.97
N ALA A 9 20.26 5.97 12.72
CA ALA A 9 19.64 6.74 11.65
C ALA A 9 18.16 7.03 11.95
N LEU A 10 17.43 6.08 12.55
CA LEU A 10 16.05 6.30 12.97
C LEU A 10 15.96 7.42 14.02
N THR A 11 16.78 7.35 15.07
CA THR A 11 16.81 8.37 16.12
C THR A 11 17.11 9.75 15.54
N GLN A 12 18.15 9.86 14.71
CA GLN A 12 18.51 11.13 14.06
C GLN A 12 17.38 11.67 13.18
N VAL A 13 16.71 10.80 12.40
CA VAL A 13 15.57 11.21 11.59
C VAL A 13 14.44 11.73 12.46
N LEU A 14 14.06 11.00 13.52
CA LEU A 14 12.97 11.40 14.42
C LEU A 14 13.26 12.71 15.17
N GLU A 15 14.50 12.97 15.57
CA GLU A 15 14.91 14.23 16.19
C GLU A 15 14.88 15.40 15.20
N SER A 16 15.13 15.12 13.92
CA SER A 16 15.21 16.14 12.87
C SER A 16 13.87 16.50 12.21
N VAL A 17 12.79 15.76 12.47
CA VAL A 17 11.49 15.96 11.81
C VAL A 17 10.37 16.24 12.81
N THR A 18 9.52 17.21 12.49
CA THR A 18 8.29 17.46 13.25
C THR A 18 7.17 16.56 12.72
N LEU A 19 6.81 15.54 13.50
CA LEU A 19 5.70 14.65 13.15
C LEU A 19 4.35 15.39 13.22
N PRO A 20 3.36 15.00 12.38
CA PRO A 20 2.01 15.55 12.45
C PRO A 20 1.35 15.23 13.79
N LYS A 21 0.36 16.04 14.17
CA LYS A 21 -0.43 15.82 15.40
C LYS A 21 -1.18 14.48 15.31
N LEU A 22 -0.78 13.54 16.15
CA LEU A 22 -1.41 12.23 16.32
C LEU A 22 -2.01 12.13 17.73
N THR A 23 -3.04 11.31 17.89
CA THR A 23 -3.48 10.93 19.24
C THR A 23 -2.39 10.10 19.91
N LYS A 24 -2.25 10.15 21.24
CA LYS A 24 -1.21 9.39 21.97
C LYS A 24 -1.16 7.91 21.59
N LYS A 25 -2.33 7.27 21.45
CA LYS A 25 -2.44 5.87 21.03
C LYS A 25 -1.91 5.65 19.60
N ASP A 26 -2.33 6.49 18.66
CA ASP A 26 -1.91 6.37 17.26
C ASP A 26 -0.40 6.67 17.11
N GLN A 27 0.14 7.63 17.88
CA GLN A 27 1.57 7.92 17.93
C GLN A 27 2.38 6.70 18.40
N GLN A 28 2.01 6.09 19.53
CA GLN A 28 2.66 4.87 20.03
C GLN A 28 2.62 3.72 19.01
N VAL A 29 1.49 3.54 18.31
CA VAL A 29 1.36 2.51 17.27
C VAL A 29 2.27 2.81 16.08
N PHE A 30 2.36 4.07 15.66
CA PHE A 30 3.21 4.49 14.54
C PHE A 30 4.69 4.29 14.87
N GLU A 31 5.15 4.83 16.01
CA GLU A 31 6.54 4.74 16.47
C GLU A 31 6.97 3.28 16.62
N LYS A 32 6.17 2.45 17.30
CA LYS A 32 6.46 1.02 17.46
C LYS A 32 6.62 0.29 16.11
N ARG A 33 5.74 0.57 15.14
CA ARG A 33 5.83 -0.04 13.80
C ARG A 33 7.04 0.47 13.04
N LEU A 34 7.37 1.75 13.19
CA LEU A 34 8.52 2.37 12.57
C LEU A 34 9.81 1.75 13.11
N GLU A 35 9.98 1.66 14.43
CA GLU A 35 11.11 0.99 15.08
C GLU A 35 11.31 -0.45 14.61
N GLN A 36 10.21 -1.20 14.44
CA GLN A 36 10.27 -2.60 13.99
C GLN A 36 10.67 -2.76 12.51
N THR A 37 10.26 -1.84 11.64
CA THR A 37 10.35 -2.02 10.18
C THR A 37 11.44 -1.16 9.52
N PHE A 38 11.75 -0.01 10.10
CA PHE A 38 12.71 0.96 9.58
C PHE A 38 14.12 0.38 9.39
N PRO A 39 14.69 -0.43 10.32
CA PRO A 39 16.02 -0.98 10.14
C PRO A 39 16.16 -1.83 8.87
N SER A 40 15.16 -2.66 8.56
CA SER A 40 15.15 -3.49 7.35
C SER A 40 14.97 -2.64 6.10
N LEU A 41 14.07 -1.64 6.16
CA LEU A 41 13.80 -0.72 5.05
C LEU A 41 15.04 0.09 4.68
N VAL A 42 15.66 0.77 5.65
CA VAL A 42 16.81 1.65 5.38
C VAL A 42 18.04 0.85 4.97
N SER A 43 18.25 -0.35 5.51
CA SER A 43 19.35 -1.21 5.06
C SER A 43 19.27 -1.52 3.56
N LYS A 44 18.06 -1.78 3.05
CA LYS A 44 17.81 -2.01 1.61
C LYS A 44 17.94 -0.73 0.80
N LEU A 45 17.40 0.40 1.29
CA LEU A 45 17.52 1.69 0.60
C LEU A 45 18.98 2.15 0.52
N TYR A 46 19.75 1.97 1.60
CA TYR A 46 21.16 2.33 1.65
C TYR A 46 22.00 1.50 0.67
N GLN A 47 21.66 0.22 0.48
CA GLN A 47 22.34 -0.61 -0.52
C GLN A 47 22.18 -0.07 -1.95
N LEU A 48 21.04 0.58 -2.24
CA LEU A 48 20.74 1.09 -3.58
C LEU A 48 21.18 2.55 -3.77
N TYR A 49 21.07 3.38 -2.72
CA TYR A 49 21.17 4.83 -2.81
C TYR A 49 22.09 5.45 -1.74
N GLY A 50 22.80 4.66 -0.94
CA GLY A 50 23.56 5.15 0.21
C GLY A 50 24.71 6.10 -0.12
N GLU A 51 25.20 6.07 -1.36
CA GLU A 51 26.25 6.97 -1.85
C GLU A 51 25.71 8.34 -2.31
N GLN A 52 24.39 8.51 -2.39
CA GLN A 52 23.78 9.77 -2.77
C GLN A 52 23.91 10.78 -1.62
N TYR A 53 24.39 11.98 -1.92
CA TYR A 53 24.63 13.04 -0.94
C TYR A 53 23.35 13.46 -0.19
N ASP A 54 22.18 13.31 -0.82
CA ASP A 54 20.87 13.68 -0.29
C ASP A 54 20.10 12.50 0.30
N PHE A 55 20.73 11.34 0.48
CA PHE A 55 20.10 10.12 1.00
C PHE A 55 19.36 10.37 2.32
N PHE A 56 20.00 11.07 3.26
CA PHE A 56 19.41 11.36 4.57
C PHE A 56 18.20 12.30 4.47
N PHE A 57 18.23 13.27 3.55
CA PHE A 57 17.11 14.17 3.29
C PHE A 57 15.88 13.41 2.76
N HIS A 58 16.09 12.42 1.87
CA HIS A 58 14.99 11.57 1.40
C HIS A 58 14.45 10.65 2.49
N LEU A 59 15.28 10.18 3.43
CA LEU A 59 14.80 9.44 4.60
C LEU A 59 13.91 10.29 5.50
N GLN A 60 14.27 11.54 5.76
CA GLN A 60 13.44 12.47 6.52
C GLN A 60 12.08 12.69 5.84
N LYS A 61 12.10 12.98 4.52
CA LYS A 61 10.88 13.13 3.72
C LYS A 61 10.01 11.88 3.76
N LEU A 62 10.62 10.69 3.64
CA LEU A 62 9.91 9.42 3.71
C LEU A 62 9.18 9.26 5.04
N VAL A 63 9.87 9.48 6.17
CA VAL A 63 9.25 9.36 7.51
C VAL A 63 8.09 10.37 7.67
N LEU A 64 8.27 11.61 7.22
CA LEU A 64 7.20 12.61 7.21
C LEU A 64 6.00 12.19 6.35
N THR A 65 6.23 11.68 5.14
CA THR A 65 5.17 11.18 4.27
C THR A 65 4.43 10.01 4.93
N LEU A 66 5.14 9.06 5.54
CA LEU A 66 4.54 7.93 6.27
C LEU A 66 3.70 8.40 7.45
N ALA A 67 4.21 9.34 8.24
CA ALA A 67 3.50 9.89 9.39
C ALA A 67 2.23 10.64 8.98
N ASN A 68 2.31 11.47 7.93
CA ASN A 68 1.17 12.18 7.36
C ASN A 68 0.11 11.22 6.79
N ALA A 69 0.54 10.19 6.06
CA ALA A 69 -0.35 9.16 5.54
C ALA A 69 -1.02 8.36 6.66
N PHE A 70 -0.31 8.09 7.76
CA PHE A 70 -0.86 7.41 8.93
C PHE A 70 -1.85 8.31 9.70
N ALA A 71 -1.55 9.60 9.83
CA ALA A 71 -2.43 10.59 10.47
C ALA A 71 -3.75 10.75 9.70
N SER A 72 -3.71 10.87 8.37
CA SER A 72 -4.90 11.04 7.53
C SER A 72 -5.69 9.75 7.31
N ARG A 73 -5.17 8.59 7.70
CA ARG A 73 -5.82 7.28 7.50
C ARG A 73 -7.07 7.12 8.38
N LYS A 74 -8.21 6.91 7.73
CA LYS A 74 -9.53 6.69 8.36
C LYS A 74 -9.49 5.54 9.39
N ARG A 75 -10.20 5.68 10.52
CA ARG A 75 -10.26 4.68 11.61
C ARG A 75 -10.66 3.29 11.12
N LYS A 76 -11.65 3.17 10.23
CA LYS A 76 -12.07 1.88 9.64
C LYS A 76 -10.92 1.13 8.96
N LEU A 77 -9.99 1.86 8.32
CA LEU A 77 -8.82 1.25 7.68
C LEU A 77 -7.77 0.83 8.70
N LYS A 78 -7.55 1.63 9.76
CA LYS A 78 -6.67 1.27 10.88
C LYS A 78 -7.14 -0.02 11.57
N ASN A 79 -8.45 -0.15 11.82
CA ASN A 79 -9.03 -1.38 12.38
C ASN A 79 -8.79 -2.59 11.47
N ARG A 80 -8.90 -2.42 10.14
CA ARG A 80 -8.60 -3.49 9.18
C ARG A 80 -7.11 -3.87 9.20
N ASP A 81 -6.22 -2.92 9.40
CA ASP A 81 -4.79 -3.19 9.56
C ASP A 81 -4.54 -4.05 10.82
N GLU A 82 -5.19 -3.74 11.94
CA GLU A 82 -5.10 -4.54 13.18
C GLU A 82 -5.62 -5.97 13.00
N LEU A 83 -6.75 -6.15 12.30
CA LEU A 83 -7.29 -7.48 12.00
C LEU A 83 -6.31 -8.33 11.18
N ARG A 84 -5.66 -7.72 10.18
CA ARG A 84 -4.68 -8.40 9.32
C ARG A 84 -3.38 -8.72 10.04
N LEU A 85 -2.95 -7.87 10.98
CA LEU A 85 -1.79 -8.17 11.82
C LEU A 85 -2.04 -9.36 12.76
N LYS A 86 -3.28 -9.51 13.25
CA LYS A 86 -3.67 -10.67 14.07
C LYS A 86 -3.81 -11.97 13.26
N ASN A 87 -4.11 -11.86 11.96
CA ASN A 87 -4.22 -13.00 11.06
C ASN A 87 -3.35 -12.79 9.80
N PRO A 88 -2.04 -13.06 9.86
CA PRO A 88 -1.12 -12.75 8.76
C PRO A 88 -1.35 -13.61 7.51
N THR A 89 -1.98 -14.79 7.64
CA THR A 89 -2.26 -15.72 6.54
C THR A 89 -3.67 -15.59 5.96
N TRP A 90 -4.39 -14.51 6.28
CA TRP A 90 -5.78 -14.28 5.85
C TRP A 90 -6.00 -14.46 4.33
N TYR A 91 -5.00 -14.11 3.51
CA TYR A 91 -5.06 -14.21 2.05
C TYR A 91 -4.89 -15.63 1.51
N ARG A 92 -4.48 -16.60 2.36
CA ARG A 92 -4.30 -18.01 1.99
C ARG A 92 -5.52 -18.88 2.29
N SER A 93 -6.57 -18.32 2.88
CA SER A 93 -7.79 -19.10 3.15
C SER A 93 -8.42 -19.55 1.83
N GLU A 94 -8.88 -20.79 1.82
CA GLU A 94 -9.75 -21.41 0.82
C GLU A 94 -11.02 -20.60 0.53
N LYS A 95 -11.44 -19.76 1.48
CA LYS A 95 -12.57 -18.86 1.32
C LYS A 95 -12.25 -17.69 0.40
N MET A 96 -10.99 -17.38 0.12
CA MET A 96 -10.60 -16.27 -0.74
C MET A 96 -10.84 -16.63 -2.21
N LEU A 97 -11.81 -15.95 -2.83
CA LEU A 97 -12.11 -16.08 -4.25
C LEU A 97 -11.93 -14.73 -4.95
N GLY A 98 -10.95 -14.69 -5.85
CA GLY A 98 -10.54 -13.50 -6.56
C GLY A 98 -11.08 -13.41 -7.98
N MET A 99 -11.38 -12.21 -8.45
CA MET A 99 -11.70 -11.92 -9.86
C MET A 99 -10.93 -10.69 -10.33
N ALA A 100 -10.45 -10.72 -11.58
CA ALA A 100 -9.86 -9.56 -12.24
C ALA A 100 -10.80 -9.03 -13.33
N VAL A 101 -11.04 -7.73 -13.37
CA VAL A 101 -11.99 -7.11 -14.32
C VAL A 101 -11.48 -5.81 -14.91
N TYR A 102 -11.78 -5.60 -16.19
CA TYR A 102 -11.74 -4.29 -16.86
C TYR A 102 -13.05 -3.56 -16.57
N VAL A 103 -13.00 -2.41 -15.92
CA VAL A 103 -14.21 -1.70 -15.46
C VAL A 103 -15.06 -1.23 -16.63
N ASP A 104 -14.41 -0.74 -17.68
CA ASP A 104 -15.04 -0.32 -18.94
C ASP A 104 -15.74 -1.49 -19.65
N LEU A 105 -15.08 -2.64 -19.77
CA LEU A 105 -15.65 -3.80 -20.46
C LEU A 105 -16.73 -4.52 -19.62
N PHE A 106 -16.55 -4.59 -18.30
CA PHE A 106 -17.43 -5.35 -17.41
C PHE A 106 -18.66 -4.57 -16.98
N ALA A 107 -18.52 -3.26 -16.78
CA ALA A 107 -19.54 -2.44 -16.14
C ALA A 107 -19.67 -1.01 -16.72
N GLY A 108 -18.96 -0.69 -17.81
CA GLY A 108 -18.91 0.64 -18.42
C GLY A 108 -18.08 1.64 -17.60
N ASP A 109 -18.42 1.82 -16.32
CA ASP A 109 -17.72 2.72 -15.41
C ASP A 109 -17.74 2.24 -13.95
N LEU A 110 -17.19 3.06 -13.04
CA LEU A 110 -17.14 2.74 -11.61
C LEU A 110 -18.50 2.77 -10.92
N ASN A 111 -19.49 3.49 -11.47
CA ASN A 111 -20.85 3.48 -10.92
C ASN A 111 -21.57 2.19 -11.34
N GLY A 112 -21.49 1.81 -12.62
CA GLY A 112 -21.95 0.51 -13.08
C GLY A 112 -21.29 -0.64 -12.32
N LEU A 113 -20.01 -0.52 -11.97
CA LEU A 113 -19.34 -1.54 -11.16
C LEU A 113 -19.96 -1.67 -9.76
N LYS A 114 -20.38 -0.57 -9.13
CA LYS A 114 -21.07 -0.61 -7.83
C LYS A 114 -22.40 -1.37 -7.94
N GLU A 115 -23.13 -1.19 -9.04
CA GLU A 115 -24.38 -1.90 -9.30
C GLU A 115 -24.17 -3.41 -9.52
N LYS A 116 -22.99 -3.83 -9.98
CA LYS A 116 -22.60 -5.24 -10.13
C LYS A 116 -22.11 -5.90 -8.83
N ILE A 117 -21.95 -5.17 -7.72
CA ILE A 117 -21.50 -5.75 -6.44
C ILE A 117 -22.41 -6.89 -5.94
N PRO A 118 -23.76 -6.81 -6.00
CA PRO A 118 -24.62 -7.93 -5.61
C PRO A 118 -24.36 -9.21 -6.41
N TYR A 119 -24.14 -9.08 -7.71
CA TYR A 119 -23.78 -10.21 -8.59
C TYR A 119 -22.41 -10.82 -8.22
N LEU A 120 -21.40 -9.97 -7.98
CA LEU A 120 -20.08 -10.46 -7.55
C LEU A 120 -20.16 -11.20 -6.21
N LYS A 121 -21.01 -10.72 -5.29
CA LYS A 121 -21.26 -11.40 -4.01
C LYS A 121 -21.99 -12.73 -4.19
N SER A 122 -22.96 -12.85 -5.09
CA SER A 122 -23.66 -14.13 -5.34
C SER A 122 -22.73 -15.19 -5.93
N LEU A 123 -21.68 -14.77 -6.66
CA LEU A 123 -20.61 -15.65 -7.12
C LEU A 123 -19.60 -16.03 -6.02
N GLY A 124 -19.71 -15.45 -4.82
CA GLY A 124 -18.76 -15.68 -3.73
C GLY A 124 -17.45 -14.87 -3.84
N ILE A 125 -17.35 -13.92 -4.78
CA ILE A 125 -16.14 -13.10 -4.94
C ILE A 125 -15.94 -12.19 -3.73
N ASN A 126 -14.75 -12.25 -3.13
CA ASN A 126 -14.37 -11.41 -1.98
C ASN A 126 -13.03 -10.68 -2.16
N TYR A 127 -12.39 -10.88 -3.31
CA TYR A 127 -11.26 -10.08 -3.77
C TYR A 127 -11.49 -9.66 -5.22
N LEU A 128 -11.44 -8.36 -5.49
CA LEU A 128 -11.64 -7.81 -6.83
C LEU A 128 -10.41 -7.00 -7.23
N HIS A 129 -9.77 -7.43 -8.30
CA HIS A 129 -8.66 -6.73 -8.92
C HIS A 129 -9.15 -5.94 -10.12
N LEU A 130 -9.06 -4.62 -10.04
CA LEU A 130 -9.47 -3.73 -11.12
C LEU A 130 -8.26 -3.45 -12.02
N MET A 131 -8.42 -3.72 -13.31
CA MET A 131 -7.46 -3.32 -14.35
C MET A 131 -7.34 -1.78 -14.41
N PRO A 132 -6.24 -1.23 -14.99
CA PRO A 132 -5.78 0.12 -14.69
C PRO A 132 -6.86 1.21 -14.80
N LEU A 133 -7.03 1.98 -13.71
CA LEU A 133 -8.07 3.01 -13.56
C LEU A 133 -7.56 4.44 -13.72
N TYR A 134 -6.23 4.62 -13.76
CA TYR A 134 -5.63 5.93 -13.81
C TYR A 134 -5.63 6.47 -15.25
N LYS A 135 -5.64 7.81 -15.36
CA LYS A 135 -5.57 8.50 -16.64
C LYS A 135 -4.35 8.02 -17.41
N SER A 136 -4.60 7.47 -18.59
CA SER A 136 -3.60 6.99 -19.53
C SER A 136 -3.95 7.51 -20.93
N LEU A 137 -2.96 7.58 -21.81
CA LEU A 137 -3.25 7.70 -23.24
C LEU A 137 -4.09 6.48 -23.66
N ARG A 138 -5.04 6.66 -24.60
CA ARG A 138 -6.04 5.64 -25.01
C ARG A 138 -5.42 4.40 -25.69
N VAL A 139 -4.62 3.63 -24.96
CA VAL A 139 -3.96 2.40 -25.39
C VAL A 139 -4.58 1.17 -24.70
N THR A 140 -5.32 1.36 -23.61
CA THR A 140 -5.85 0.27 -22.78
C THR A 140 -6.81 -0.66 -23.54
N VAL A 141 -7.60 -0.13 -24.48
CA VAL A 141 -8.53 -0.95 -25.27
C VAL A 141 -7.78 -1.75 -26.35
N MET A 142 -6.82 -1.15 -27.06
CA MET A 142 -6.08 -1.82 -28.14
C MET A 142 -5.16 -2.96 -27.65
N ALA A 143 -4.58 -2.84 -26.46
CA ALA A 143 -3.67 -3.86 -25.94
C ALA A 143 -4.39 -5.16 -25.56
N VAL A 144 -5.61 -5.06 -25.04
CA VAL A 144 -6.39 -6.21 -24.54
C VAL A 144 -7.01 -7.00 -25.68
N THR A 145 -7.54 -6.31 -26.71
CA THR A 145 -8.08 -7.00 -27.88
C THR A 145 -7.00 -7.83 -28.58
N ARG A 146 -5.77 -7.32 -28.70
CA ARG A 146 -4.65 -8.09 -29.29
C ARG A 146 -4.19 -9.27 -28.43
N PHE A 147 -4.25 -9.18 -27.11
CA PHE A 147 -3.84 -10.30 -26.24
C PHE A 147 -4.83 -11.47 -26.24
N LEU A 148 -6.14 -11.19 -26.30
CA LEU A 148 -7.17 -12.24 -26.35
C LEU A 148 -7.23 -12.96 -27.70
N THR A 149 -6.86 -12.32 -28.82
CA THR A 149 -6.81 -12.98 -30.14
C THR A 149 -5.57 -13.86 -30.34
N ILE A 150 -4.56 -13.77 -29.48
CA ILE A 150 -3.34 -14.60 -29.57
C ILE A 150 -3.42 -15.82 -28.62
N ALA A 151 -4.36 -15.82 -27.67
CA ALA A 151 -4.52 -16.88 -26.67
C ALA A 151 -5.72 -17.82 -26.90
N LEU A 152 -6.41 -17.69 -28.04
CA LEU A 152 -7.45 -18.58 -28.55
C LEU A 152 -7.03 -19.08 -29.94
#